data_AF-A0AAW6SN79-F1
#
_entry.id   AF-A0AAW6SN79-F1
#
_cell.length_a   1.000
_cell.length_b   1.000
_cell.length_c   1.000
_cell.angle_alpha   90.00
_cell.angle_beta   90.00
_cell.angle_gamma   90.00
#
_symmetry.space_group_name_H-M   'P 1'
#
loop_
_entity.id
_entity.type
_entity.pdbx_description
1 polymer ?
#
loop_
_entity_poly.entity_id
_entity_poly.type
_entity_poly.pdbx_seq_one_letter_code
_entity_poly.pdbx_strand_id
1 'polypeptide(L)'
;MKKALSIFLLFTILVLSACSNTTIQQKSEKDGNEPTETELSWLEILEVNSQENYSAQNFFETYSQYIDQFTSTKAKNMANEMYNKVVQHLITSKDHKRLYFLYTEGFINHKEVLSKDLVKNVNQIVADVKKEEDAKKEKIKSILSIIDNGNFDSLHSYTDDTLEKETLDSLLSYGYAIEELQKNGETNHFFDLLLSINPMYQGEKNKEIAAFVTKYVALDEWKEKYIVRVNNKIMNQEYKADQVKNIPLEIGMSKQEVIHSAWGKPRQIKIFPTEQGVSEQWVYSDIKHLTFDNNELTGWQE
;
A
#
# COMPACT_ATOMS: atom_id res chain seq x y z
N MET A 1 -50.21 -13.07 61.39
CA MET A 1 -49.90 -12.41 60.11
C MET A 1 -48.50 -11.82 60.20
N LYS A 2 -47.65 -12.20 59.22
CA LYS A 2 -46.42 -11.53 58.71
C LYS A 2 -45.30 -11.24 59.73
N LYS A 3 -44.24 -12.07 59.73
CA LYS A 3 -43.00 -12.01 58.89
C LYS A 3 -41.99 -10.99 59.49
N ALA A 4 -40.95 -11.45 60.18
CA ALA A 4 -39.69 -12.02 59.66
C ALA A 4 -38.75 -10.96 59.09
N LEU A 5 -37.53 -10.84 59.63
CA LEU A 5 -36.29 -11.13 58.88
C LEU A 5 -35.09 -11.14 59.83
N SER A 6 -34.20 -12.10 59.60
CA SER A 6 -32.98 -12.38 60.36
C SER A 6 -31.77 -12.10 59.44
N ILE A 7 -30.75 -11.42 59.95
CA ILE A 7 -29.41 -11.32 59.35
C ILE A 7 -28.36 -11.22 60.46
N PHE A 8 -27.26 -11.98 60.28
CA PHE A 8 -25.86 -11.86 60.75
C PHE A 8 -25.37 -13.16 61.42
N LEU A 9 -24.63 -14.05 60.72
CA LEU A 9 -23.21 -13.98 60.32
C LEU A 9 -22.26 -14.12 61.53
N LEU A 10 -21.59 -15.28 61.66
CA LEU A 10 -20.25 -15.36 62.24
C LEU A 10 -19.55 -16.70 61.96
N PHE A 11 -18.38 -16.55 61.35
CA PHE A 11 -17.27 -17.49 61.23
C PHE A 11 -16.88 -18.11 62.58
N THR A 12 -16.46 -19.38 62.59
CA THR A 12 -15.22 -19.78 63.29
C THR A 12 -14.68 -21.12 62.80
N ILE A 13 -13.35 -21.14 62.71
CA ILE A 13 -12.39 -22.13 62.24
C ILE A 13 -12.25 -23.31 63.23
N LEU A 14 -11.94 -24.50 62.72
CA LEU A 14 -11.06 -25.45 63.42
C LEU A 14 -10.28 -26.31 62.41
N VAL A 15 -9.00 -25.99 62.29
CA VAL A 15 -7.96 -26.80 61.63
C VAL A 15 -7.28 -27.65 62.69
N LEU A 16 -7.23 -28.97 62.50
CA LEU A 16 -6.24 -29.90 63.06
C LEU A 16 -6.13 -31.09 62.08
N SER A 17 -5.10 -31.12 61.24
CA SER A 17 -3.83 -31.85 61.43
C SER A 17 -3.91 -33.34 61.07
N ALA A 18 -3.23 -33.77 60.00
CA ALA A 18 -2.58 -35.07 59.93
C ALA A 18 -1.62 -35.15 58.72
N CYS A 19 -0.41 -35.65 58.99
CA CYS A 19 0.67 -35.93 58.06
C CYS A 19 0.29 -36.91 56.95
N SER A 20 0.95 -36.84 55.79
CA SER A 20 1.91 -37.88 55.34
C SER A 20 2.28 -37.77 53.86
N ASN A 21 3.52 -38.20 53.60
CA ASN A 21 4.07 -38.69 52.35
C ASN A 21 4.42 -37.67 51.25
N THR A 22 5.70 -37.30 51.30
CA THR A 22 6.56 -37.03 50.15
C THR A 22 6.31 -38.05 49.04
N THR A 23 5.40 -37.73 48.13
CA THR A 23 5.37 -38.36 46.82
C THR A 23 6.35 -37.59 45.98
N ILE A 24 7.53 -38.17 45.74
CA ILE A 24 8.39 -37.75 44.65
C ILE A 24 7.52 -37.89 43.41
N GLN A 25 7.01 -36.76 42.90
CA GLN A 25 6.43 -36.70 41.57
C GLN A 25 7.51 -37.19 40.63
N GLN A 26 7.33 -38.39 40.08
CA GLN A 26 7.86 -38.71 38.77
C GLN A 26 7.41 -37.56 37.87
N LYS A 27 8.37 -36.71 37.53
CA LYS A 27 8.30 -35.79 36.41
C LYS A 27 7.96 -36.67 35.22
N SER A 28 6.69 -36.74 34.85
CA SER A 28 6.28 -37.40 33.62
C SER A 28 7.07 -36.73 32.52
N GLU A 29 7.88 -37.49 31.79
CA GLU A 29 8.39 -37.06 30.50
C GLU A 29 7.18 -36.55 29.72
N LYS A 30 7.10 -35.22 29.55
CA LYS A 30 6.16 -34.61 28.63
C LYS A 30 6.55 -35.18 27.28
N ASP A 31 5.71 -36.09 26.78
CA ASP A 31 5.70 -36.53 25.40
C ASP A 31 5.97 -35.30 24.53
N GLY A 32 7.04 -35.32 23.72
CA GLY A 32 7.57 -34.16 22.96
C GLY A 32 6.63 -33.64 21.88
N ASN A 33 5.34 -33.91 22.03
CA ASN A 33 4.27 -33.66 21.10
C ASN A 33 3.48 -32.39 21.48
N GLU A 34 3.46 -31.97 22.75
CA GLU A 34 2.74 -30.76 23.17
C GLU A 34 3.59 -29.49 23.07
N PRO A 35 3.01 -28.35 22.63
CA PRO A 35 3.72 -27.08 22.56
C PRO A 35 4.26 -26.62 23.93
N THR A 36 5.44 -26.02 23.91
CA THR A 36 6.00 -25.26 25.05
C THR A 36 5.33 -23.88 25.16
N GLU A 37 5.49 -23.20 26.29
CA GLU A 37 4.97 -21.83 26.48
C GLU A 37 5.57 -20.84 25.46
N THR A 38 6.84 -21.01 25.13
CA THR A 38 7.52 -20.20 24.10
C THR A 38 6.91 -20.43 22.72
N GLU A 39 6.68 -21.69 22.34
CA GLU A 39 6.03 -22.02 21.06
C GLU A 39 4.59 -21.52 21.00
N LEU A 40 3.84 -21.57 22.11
CA LEU A 40 2.50 -20.99 22.19
C LEU A 40 2.53 -19.47 21.95
N SER A 41 3.51 -18.76 22.53
CA SER A 41 3.69 -17.33 22.29
C SER A 41 4.02 -17.03 20.82
N TRP A 42 4.88 -17.83 20.18
CA TRP A 42 5.14 -17.66 18.74
C TRP A 42 3.91 -17.94 17.87
N LEU A 43 3.11 -18.95 18.23
CA LEU A 43 1.85 -19.24 17.54
C LEU A 43 0.84 -18.09 17.66
N GLU A 44 0.75 -17.45 18.83
CA GLU A 44 -0.11 -16.27 19.03
C GLU A 44 0.34 -15.10 18.14
N ILE A 45 1.65 -14.84 18.03
CA ILE A 45 2.18 -13.80 17.14
C ILE A 45 1.84 -14.11 15.68
N LEU A 46 1.99 -15.37 15.25
CA LEU A 46 1.61 -15.81 13.90
C LEU A 46 0.12 -15.65 13.65
N GLU A 47 -0.72 -15.99 14.62
CA GLU A 47 -2.17 -15.85 14.53
C GLU A 47 -2.58 -14.39 14.36
N VAL A 48 -1.99 -13.47 15.12
CA VAL A 48 -2.21 -12.02 14.97
C VAL A 48 -1.81 -11.54 13.57
N ASN A 49 -0.62 -11.93 13.10
CA ASN A 49 -0.14 -11.52 11.78
C ASN A 49 -0.91 -12.18 10.62
N SER A 50 -1.60 -13.29 10.86
CA SER A 50 -2.42 -13.97 9.84
C SER A 50 -3.78 -13.29 9.57
N GLN A 51 -4.18 -12.34 10.41
CA GLN A 51 -5.46 -11.64 10.27
C GLN A 51 -5.45 -10.71 9.06
N GLU A 52 -6.62 -10.55 8.41
CA GLU A 52 -6.78 -9.80 7.16
C GLU A 52 -6.33 -8.33 7.23
N ASN A 53 -6.40 -7.71 8.42
CA ASN A 53 -6.00 -6.33 8.64
C ASN A 53 -4.48 -6.12 8.67
N TYR A 54 -3.70 -7.20 8.71
CA TYR A 54 -2.24 -7.15 8.78
C TYR A 54 -1.60 -7.48 7.43
N SER A 55 -0.34 -7.07 7.27
CA SER A 55 0.38 -7.36 6.04
C SER A 55 0.69 -8.86 5.94
N ALA A 56 0.23 -9.51 4.88
CA ALA A 56 0.61 -10.89 4.56
C ALA A 56 2.14 -11.07 4.48
N GLN A 57 2.88 -10.01 4.09
CA GLN A 57 4.35 -10.01 4.15
C GLN A 57 4.85 -10.25 5.57
N ASN A 58 4.36 -9.48 6.55
CA ASN A 58 4.75 -9.60 7.95
C ASN A 58 4.48 -11.01 8.47
N PHE A 59 3.37 -11.62 8.08
CA PHE A 59 3.08 -13.01 8.41
C PHE A 59 4.16 -13.95 7.89
N PHE A 60 4.52 -13.89 6.60
CA PHE A 60 5.50 -14.79 6.00
C PHE A 60 6.93 -14.59 6.54
N GLU A 61 7.31 -13.35 6.84
CA GLU A 61 8.58 -13.03 7.51
C GLU A 61 8.61 -13.61 8.92
N THR A 62 7.56 -13.39 9.70
CA THR A 62 7.42 -13.91 11.08
C THR A 62 7.41 -15.44 11.08
N TYR A 63 6.72 -16.05 10.12
CA TYR A 63 6.70 -17.49 9.95
C TYR A 63 8.11 -18.04 9.68
N SER A 64 8.83 -17.44 8.73
CA SER A 64 10.20 -17.85 8.40
C SER A 64 11.14 -17.70 9.59
N GLN A 65 10.93 -16.69 10.44
CA GLN A 65 11.71 -16.49 11.65
C GLN A 65 11.51 -17.63 12.68
N TYR A 66 10.28 -18.14 12.84
CA TYR A 66 9.96 -19.08 13.92
C TYR A 66 9.90 -20.55 13.49
N ILE A 67 9.67 -20.86 12.22
CA ILE A 67 9.30 -22.22 11.80
C ILE A 67 10.34 -23.29 12.16
N ASP A 68 11.62 -22.95 12.05
CA ASP A 68 12.73 -23.86 12.37
C ASP A 68 13.05 -23.93 13.88
N GLN A 69 12.45 -23.06 14.68
CA GLN A 69 12.60 -23.04 16.14
C GLN A 69 11.55 -23.93 16.84
N PHE A 70 10.47 -24.33 16.16
CA PHE A 70 9.50 -25.27 16.70
C PHE A 70 10.10 -26.66 16.86
N THR A 71 10.04 -27.17 18.09
CA THR A 71 10.46 -28.51 18.48
C THR A 71 9.27 -29.47 18.60
N SER A 72 8.09 -28.95 18.95
CA SER A 72 6.84 -29.71 19.00
C SER A 72 6.27 -29.93 17.60
N THR A 73 5.93 -31.18 17.27
CA THR A 73 5.24 -31.52 16.02
C THR A 73 3.88 -30.84 15.93
N LYS A 74 3.13 -30.78 17.03
CA LYS A 74 1.82 -30.12 17.09
C LYS A 74 1.93 -28.62 16.82
N ALA A 75 2.89 -27.94 17.44
CA ALA A 75 3.10 -26.51 17.22
C ALA A 75 3.49 -26.22 15.77
N LYS A 76 4.43 -27.01 15.21
CA LYS A 76 4.84 -26.89 13.81
C LYS A 76 3.66 -27.08 12.85
N ASN A 77 2.79 -28.07 13.12
CA ASN A 77 1.59 -28.29 12.30
C ASN A 77 0.61 -27.12 12.37
N MET A 78 0.38 -26.54 13.55
CA MET A 78 -0.48 -25.35 13.69
C MET A 78 0.06 -24.15 12.90
N ALA A 79 1.38 -23.91 12.95
CA ALA A 79 2.02 -22.87 12.14
C ALA A 79 1.85 -23.15 10.64
N ASN A 80 2.09 -24.38 10.19
CA ASN A 80 1.90 -24.81 8.81
C ASN A 80 0.45 -24.61 8.33
N GLU A 81 -0.54 -24.89 9.18
CA GLU A 81 -1.95 -24.66 8.87
C GLU A 81 -2.25 -23.17 8.66
N MET A 82 -1.71 -22.29 9.51
CA MET A 82 -1.83 -20.84 9.34
C MET A 82 -1.20 -20.39 8.02
N TYR A 83 -0.02 -20.93 7.67
CA TYR A 83 0.65 -20.63 6.40
C TYR A 83 -0.23 -20.96 5.19
N ASN A 84 -0.81 -22.15 5.18
CA ASN A 84 -1.74 -22.58 4.13
C ASN A 84 -2.99 -21.69 4.08
N LYS A 85 -3.54 -21.28 5.23
CA LYS A 85 -4.71 -20.40 5.30
C LYS A 85 -4.43 -19.02 4.72
N VAL A 86 -3.29 -18.40 5.02
CA VAL A 86 -2.94 -17.08 4.49
C VAL A 86 -2.77 -17.13 2.97
N VAL A 87 -2.11 -18.17 2.44
CA VAL A 87 -2.00 -18.36 0.98
C VAL A 87 -3.35 -18.63 0.34
N GLN A 88 -4.19 -19.48 0.95
CA GLN A 88 -5.55 -19.73 0.47
C GLN A 88 -6.38 -18.44 0.45
N HIS A 89 -6.24 -17.59 1.47
CA HIS A 89 -6.93 -16.31 1.54
C HIS A 89 -6.53 -15.40 0.37
N LEU A 90 -5.23 -15.21 0.10
CA LEU A 90 -4.72 -14.42 -1.04
C LEU A 90 -5.29 -14.88 -2.38
N ILE A 91 -5.47 -16.19 -2.56
CA ILE A 91 -6.10 -16.77 -3.75
C ILE A 91 -7.59 -16.44 -3.79
N THR A 92 -8.32 -16.66 -2.70
CA THR A 92 -9.79 -16.49 -2.67
C THR A 92 -10.23 -15.03 -2.71
N SER A 93 -9.43 -14.12 -2.15
CA SER A 93 -9.64 -12.67 -2.24
C SER A 93 -9.26 -12.10 -3.60
N LYS A 94 -8.68 -12.93 -4.49
CA LYS A 94 -8.16 -12.54 -5.81
C LYS A 94 -7.05 -11.49 -5.74
N ASP A 95 -6.30 -11.45 -4.64
CA ASP A 95 -5.13 -10.58 -4.50
C ASP A 95 -3.91 -11.18 -5.23
N HIS A 96 -4.08 -11.46 -6.52
CA HIS A 96 -3.13 -12.21 -7.33
C HIS A 96 -1.82 -11.45 -7.56
N LYS A 97 -1.87 -10.11 -7.66
CA LYS A 97 -0.67 -9.27 -7.79
C LYS A 97 0.19 -9.34 -6.52
N ARG A 98 -0.45 -9.28 -5.34
CA ARG A 98 0.27 -9.43 -4.08
C ARG A 98 0.79 -10.86 -3.89
N LEU A 99 0.00 -11.88 -4.23
CA LEU A 99 0.46 -13.27 -4.21
C LEU A 99 1.68 -13.45 -5.11
N TYR A 100 1.63 -12.92 -6.33
CA TYR A 100 2.75 -12.92 -7.27
C TYR A 100 3.99 -12.27 -6.66
N PHE A 101 3.87 -11.04 -6.14
CA PHE A 101 4.96 -10.33 -5.46
C PHE A 101 5.56 -11.14 -4.30
N LEU A 102 4.73 -11.60 -3.37
CA LEU A 102 5.19 -12.36 -2.20
C LEU A 102 5.89 -13.66 -2.60
N TYR A 103 5.44 -14.29 -3.69
CA TYR A 103 6.05 -15.49 -4.23
C TYR A 103 7.39 -15.21 -4.92
N THR A 104 7.47 -14.17 -5.75
CA THR A 104 8.69 -13.87 -6.53
C THR A 104 9.79 -13.24 -5.69
N GLU A 105 9.44 -12.40 -4.72
CA GLU A 105 10.39 -11.80 -3.79
C GLU A 105 10.85 -12.77 -2.69
N GLY A 106 10.33 -14.00 -2.69
CA GLY A 106 10.79 -15.05 -1.79
C GLY A 106 10.24 -14.96 -0.36
N PHE A 107 9.15 -14.22 -0.14
CA PHE A 107 8.42 -14.28 1.13
C PHE A 107 7.70 -15.63 1.28
N ILE A 108 7.11 -16.15 0.20
CA ILE A 108 6.55 -17.51 0.15
C ILE A 108 7.67 -18.51 -0.21
N ASN A 109 8.65 -18.64 0.69
CA ASN A 109 9.83 -19.50 0.53
C ASN A 109 9.62 -20.95 1.01
N HIS A 110 8.77 -21.18 2.01
CA HIS A 110 8.45 -22.50 2.57
C HIS A 110 7.40 -23.27 1.74
N LYS A 111 7.69 -23.45 0.44
CA LYS A 111 6.75 -24.06 -0.53
C LYS A 111 6.44 -25.52 -0.23
N GLU A 112 7.34 -26.21 0.47
CA GLU A 112 7.19 -27.58 0.94
C GLU A 112 6.03 -27.76 1.94
N VAL A 113 5.61 -26.68 2.58
CA VAL A 113 4.52 -26.68 3.57
C VAL A 113 3.15 -26.55 2.91
N LEU A 114 3.08 -26.05 1.68
CA LEU A 114 1.83 -25.87 0.97
C LEU A 114 1.19 -27.20 0.61
N SER A 115 -0.14 -27.25 0.73
CA SER A 115 -0.93 -28.35 0.21
C SER A 115 -0.72 -28.48 -1.30
N LYS A 116 -0.83 -29.71 -1.83
CA LYS A 116 -0.63 -29.97 -3.27
C LYS A 116 -1.53 -29.12 -4.15
N ASP A 117 -2.77 -28.90 -3.73
CA ASP A 117 -3.74 -28.08 -4.45
C ASP A 117 -3.34 -26.60 -4.44
N LEU A 118 -2.85 -26.09 -3.30
CA LEU A 118 -2.33 -24.73 -3.20
C LEU A 118 -1.09 -24.52 -4.07
N VAL A 119 -0.14 -25.45 -4.07
CA VAL A 119 1.05 -25.36 -4.94
C VAL A 119 0.64 -25.22 -6.40
N LYS A 120 -0.32 -26.05 -6.86
CA LYS A 120 -0.83 -25.97 -8.23
C LYS A 120 -1.48 -24.62 -8.52
N ASN A 121 -2.33 -24.13 -7.63
CA ASN A 121 -3.03 -22.86 -7.81
C ASN A 121 -2.07 -21.66 -7.80
N VAL A 122 -1.15 -21.62 -6.84
CA VAL A 122 -0.12 -20.56 -6.75
C VAL A 122 0.72 -20.53 -8.02
N ASN A 123 1.22 -21.69 -8.49
CA ASN A 123 2.05 -21.74 -9.69
C ASN A 123 1.27 -21.27 -10.94
N GLN A 124 -0.02 -21.62 -11.05
CA GLN A 124 -0.86 -21.16 -12.15
C GLN A 124 -1.06 -19.64 -12.10
N ILE A 125 -1.46 -19.10 -10.94
CA ILE A 125 -1.67 -17.65 -10.77
C ILE A 125 -0.39 -16.87 -11.03
N VAL A 126 0.75 -17.34 -10.50
CA VAL A 126 2.06 -16.72 -10.72
C VAL A 126 2.41 -16.72 -12.21
N ALA A 127 2.14 -17.80 -12.94
CA ALA A 127 2.38 -17.87 -14.38
C ALA A 127 1.46 -16.90 -15.16
N ASP A 128 0.20 -16.81 -14.78
CA ASP A 128 -0.78 -15.93 -15.44
C ASP A 128 -0.45 -14.45 -15.22
N VAL A 129 -0.16 -14.05 -13.97
CA VAL A 129 0.27 -12.68 -13.64
C VAL A 129 1.60 -12.36 -14.33
N LYS A 130 2.56 -13.28 -14.34
CA LYS A 130 3.82 -13.09 -15.06
C LYS A 130 3.59 -12.82 -16.54
N LYS A 131 2.72 -13.59 -17.19
CA LYS A 131 2.39 -13.40 -18.61
C LYS A 131 1.76 -12.03 -18.87
N GLU A 132 0.89 -11.56 -17.99
CA GLU A 132 0.31 -10.23 -18.07
C GLU A 132 1.38 -9.13 -17.93
N GLU A 133 2.27 -9.25 -16.94
CA GLU A 133 3.35 -8.30 -16.70
C GLU A 133 4.38 -8.28 -17.84
N ASP A 134 4.74 -9.44 -18.38
CA ASP A 134 5.62 -9.53 -19.54
C ASP A 134 4.97 -8.91 -20.79
N ALA A 135 3.65 -9.09 -21.00
CA ALA A 135 2.93 -8.44 -22.08
C ALA A 135 2.92 -6.91 -21.95
N LYS A 136 2.76 -6.37 -20.74
CA LYS A 136 2.87 -4.91 -20.47
C LYS A 136 4.27 -4.39 -20.80
N LYS A 137 5.33 -5.13 -20.42
CA LYS A 137 6.71 -4.76 -20.75
C LYS A 137 6.95 -4.69 -22.25
N GLU A 138 6.43 -5.64 -23.02
CA GLU A 138 6.56 -5.61 -24.49
C GLU A 138 5.82 -4.41 -25.12
N LYS A 139 4.68 -4.01 -24.56
CA LYS A 139 3.97 -2.78 -25.00
C LYS A 139 4.80 -1.52 -24.72
N ILE A 140 5.40 -1.41 -23.53
CA ILE A 140 6.30 -0.31 -23.17
C ILE A 140 7.49 -0.26 -24.15
N LYS A 141 8.12 -1.40 -24.43
CA LYS A 141 9.22 -1.49 -25.42
C LYS A 141 8.78 -1.05 -26.82
N SER A 142 7.56 -1.40 -27.23
CA SER A 142 7.00 -0.96 -28.52
C SER A 142 6.87 0.56 -28.59
N ILE A 143 6.32 1.20 -27.54
CA ILE A 143 6.21 2.67 -27.45
C ILE A 143 7.61 3.31 -27.52
N LEU A 144 8.55 2.81 -26.72
CA LEU A 144 9.92 3.32 -26.71
C LEU A 144 10.62 3.16 -28.07
N SER A 145 10.38 2.06 -28.78
CA SER A 145 10.89 1.85 -30.13
C SER A 145 10.31 2.86 -31.13
N ILE A 146 9.02 3.20 -31.03
CA ILE A 146 8.42 4.26 -31.86
C ILE A 146 9.12 5.60 -31.61
N ILE A 147 9.38 5.93 -30.35
CA ILE A 147 10.06 7.17 -29.94
C ILE A 147 11.51 7.19 -30.43
N ASP A 148 12.27 6.12 -30.19
CA ASP A 148 13.69 6.01 -30.57
C ASP A 148 13.86 6.09 -32.11
N ASN A 149 12.88 5.60 -32.88
CA ASN A 149 12.86 5.70 -34.34
C ASN A 149 12.33 7.05 -34.88
N GLY A 150 11.88 7.96 -34.01
CA GLY A 150 11.29 9.25 -34.40
C GLY A 150 9.99 9.13 -35.20
N ASN A 151 9.27 8.01 -35.07
CA ASN A 151 8.02 7.77 -35.79
C ASN A 151 6.83 8.40 -35.04
N PHE A 152 6.81 9.73 -34.98
CA PHE A 152 5.83 10.47 -34.17
C PHE A 152 4.40 10.36 -34.69
N ASP A 153 4.20 10.15 -36.00
CA ASP A 153 2.86 9.88 -36.56
C ASP A 153 2.23 8.63 -35.91
N SER A 154 3.02 7.57 -35.73
CA SER A 154 2.56 6.37 -35.04
C SER A 154 2.34 6.63 -33.55
N LEU A 155 3.18 7.46 -32.92
CA LEU A 155 3.05 7.84 -31.51
C LEU A 155 1.73 8.59 -31.24
N HIS A 156 1.38 9.58 -32.07
CA HIS A 156 0.13 10.34 -31.96
C HIS A 156 -1.12 9.47 -32.12
N SER A 157 -1.02 8.37 -32.87
CA SER A 157 -2.10 7.39 -33.05
C SER A 157 -2.12 6.28 -32.01
N TYR A 158 -1.10 6.19 -31.15
CA TYR A 158 -0.96 5.09 -30.20
C TYR A 158 -2.01 5.19 -29.09
N THR A 159 -2.74 4.10 -28.88
CA THR A 159 -3.69 3.96 -27.77
C THR A 159 -3.54 2.59 -27.14
N ASP A 160 -3.63 2.52 -25.81
CA ASP A 160 -3.64 1.26 -25.05
C ASP A 160 -4.46 1.45 -23.77
N ASP A 161 -5.44 0.58 -23.55
CA ASP A 161 -6.34 0.59 -22.39
C ASP A 161 -5.92 -0.39 -21.29
N THR A 162 -4.87 -1.17 -21.53
CA THR A 162 -4.38 -2.22 -20.61
C THR A 162 -3.19 -1.76 -19.77
N LEU A 163 -2.41 -0.81 -20.28
CA LEU A 163 -1.34 -0.17 -19.54
C LEU A 163 -1.93 0.78 -18.50
N GLU A 164 -1.25 0.89 -17.38
CA GLU A 164 -1.58 1.90 -16.38
C GLU A 164 -1.52 3.28 -17.02
N LYS A 165 -2.60 4.04 -16.87
CA LYS A 165 -2.78 5.32 -17.57
C LYS A 165 -1.61 6.27 -17.34
N GLU A 166 -1.09 6.33 -16.12
CA GLU A 166 0.04 7.18 -15.76
C GLU A 166 1.34 6.77 -16.48
N THR A 167 1.57 5.46 -16.64
CA THR A 167 2.70 4.92 -17.41
C THR A 167 2.56 5.30 -18.88
N LEU A 168 1.39 5.10 -19.48
CA LEU A 168 1.14 5.45 -20.88
C LEU A 168 1.29 6.97 -21.10
N ASP A 169 0.62 7.79 -20.29
CA ASP A 169 0.67 9.26 -20.37
C ASP A 169 2.14 9.76 -20.27
N SER A 170 2.94 9.17 -19.38
CA SER A 170 4.36 9.54 -19.20
C SER A 170 5.21 9.20 -20.43
N LEU A 171 5.05 8.01 -21.00
CA LEU A 171 5.80 7.58 -22.19
C LEU A 171 5.42 8.40 -23.42
N LEU A 172 4.13 8.69 -23.61
CA LEU A 172 3.67 9.55 -24.69
C LEU A 172 4.21 10.98 -24.53
N SER A 173 4.13 11.54 -23.31
CA SER A 173 4.66 12.89 -23.02
C SER A 173 6.17 12.97 -23.26
N TYR A 174 6.92 11.91 -22.94
CA TYR A 174 8.34 11.81 -23.27
C TYR A 174 8.60 11.86 -24.78
N GLY A 175 7.87 11.07 -25.56
CA GLY A 175 8.00 11.08 -27.01
C GLY A 175 7.60 12.40 -27.66
N TYR A 176 6.51 13.02 -27.21
CA TYR A 176 6.07 14.33 -27.68
C TYR A 176 7.06 15.44 -27.30
N ALA A 177 7.68 15.38 -26.12
CA ALA A 177 8.70 16.33 -25.73
C ALA A 177 9.93 16.24 -26.65
N ILE A 178 10.33 15.03 -27.03
CA ILE A 178 11.41 14.82 -28.01
C ILE A 178 11.02 15.42 -29.36
N GLU A 179 9.81 15.16 -29.85
CA GLU A 179 9.31 15.70 -31.12
C GLU A 179 9.31 17.24 -31.12
N GLU A 180 8.75 17.85 -30.07
CA GLU A 180 8.65 19.30 -29.93
C GLU A 180 10.03 19.95 -29.89
N LEU A 181 10.97 19.34 -29.14
CA LEU A 181 12.35 19.81 -29.09
C LEU A 181 13.03 19.74 -30.47
N GLN A 182 12.78 18.69 -31.25
CA GLN A 182 13.36 18.52 -32.59
C GLN A 182 12.78 19.50 -33.62
N LYS A 183 11.48 19.77 -33.55
CA LYS A 183 10.79 20.63 -34.53
C LYS A 183 10.87 22.11 -34.18
N ASN A 184 10.69 22.44 -32.91
CA ASN A 184 10.40 23.80 -32.44
C ASN A 184 11.37 24.29 -31.36
N GLY A 185 12.15 23.39 -30.74
CA GLY A 185 13.08 23.73 -29.67
C GLY A 185 12.42 23.83 -28.29
N GLU A 186 12.99 24.65 -27.41
CA GLU A 186 12.59 24.77 -26.00
C GLU A 186 11.39 25.71 -25.82
N THR A 187 10.23 25.33 -26.37
CA THR A 187 8.98 26.11 -26.27
C THR A 187 8.29 25.92 -24.92
N ASN A 188 7.30 26.76 -24.60
CA ASN A 188 6.44 26.52 -23.42
C ASN A 188 5.74 25.16 -23.50
N HIS A 189 5.36 24.73 -24.71
CA HIS A 189 4.73 23.43 -24.92
C HIS A 189 5.69 22.29 -24.59
N PHE A 190 6.97 22.42 -24.96
CA PHE A 190 8.01 21.47 -24.56
C PHE A 190 8.10 21.33 -23.03
N PHE A 191 8.16 22.43 -22.28
CA PHE A 191 8.18 22.38 -20.81
C PHE A 191 6.89 21.79 -20.22
N ASP A 192 5.73 22.07 -20.82
CA ASP A 192 4.46 21.47 -20.40
C ASP A 192 4.46 19.94 -20.55
N LEU A 193 5.08 19.43 -21.62
CA LEU A 193 5.25 18.00 -21.86
C LEU A 193 6.21 17.37 -20.84
N LEU A 194 7.36 18.02 -20.57
CA LEU A 194 8.30 17.56 -19.54
C LEU A 194 7.63 17.39 -18.17
N LEU A 195 6.83 18.39 -17.76
CA LEU A 195 6.12 18.38 -16.50
C LEU A 195 4.94 17.41 -16.45
N SER A 196 4.59 16.78 -17.57
CA SER A 196 3.56 15.73 -17.66
C SER A 196 4.14 14.31 -17.54
N ILE A 197 5.47 14.18 -17.58
CA ILE A 197 6.16 12.90 -17.35
C ILE A 197 6.22 12.64 -15.85
N ASN A 198 5.85 11.44 -15.40
CA ASN A 198 5.90 11.07 -13.99
C ASN A 198 7.36 10.97 -13.47
N PRO A 199 7.77 11.79 -12.49
CA PRO A 199 9.10 11.72 -11.87
C PRO A 199 9.34 10.44 -11.07
N MET A 200 8.28 9.70 -10.73
CA MET A 200 8.35 8.42 -10.03
C MET A 200 8.32 7.21 -10.97
N TYR A 201 8.32 7.42 -12.28
CA TYR A 201 8.36 6.32 -13.26
C TYR A 201 9.61 5.43 -13.05
N GLN A 202 9.38 4.15 -12.77
CA GLN A 202 10.44 3.14 -12.55
C GLN A 202 10.53 2.10 -13.67
N GLY A 203 9.87 2.34 -14.81
CA GLY A 203 9.88 1.39 -15.92
C GLY A 203 11.13 1.47 -16.81
N GLU A 204 11.05 0.83 -17.98
CA GLU A 204 12.12 0.81 -18.98
C GLU A 204 12.57 2.23 -19.35
N LYS A 205 13.88 2.44 -19.49
CA LYS A 205 14.51 3.76 -19.73
C LYS A 205 14.27 4.83 -18.65
N ASN A 206 13.82 4.48 -17.43
CA ASN A 206 13.61 5.47 -16.36
C ASN A 206 14.79 6.44 -16.14
N LYS A 207 16.04 5.94 -16.15
CA LYS A 207 17.24 6.77 -15.99
C LYS A 207 17.46 7.72 -17.16
N GLU A 208 17.21 7.28 -18.38
CA GLU A 208 17.35 8.10 -19.59
C GLU A 208 16.29 9.20 -19.62
N ILE A 209 15.04 8.84 -19.31
CA ILE A 209 13.92 9.79 -19.22
C ILE A 209 14.19 10.81 -18.11
N ALA A 210 14.61 10.36 -16.93
CA ALA A 210 14.95 11.26 -15.82
C ALA A 210 16.12 12.20 -16.20
N ALA A 211 17.17 11.68 -16.84
CA ALA A 211 18.28 12.51 -17.32
C ALA A 211 17.85 13.53 -18.39
N PHE A 212 16.93 13.14 -19.28
CA PHE A 212 16.37 14.01 -20.29
C PHE A 212 15.60 15.19 -19.66
N VAL A 213 14.69 14.92 -18.71
CA VAL A 213 13.91 15.97 -18.04
C VAL A 213 14.83 16.86 -17.20
N THR A 214 15.72 16.26 -16.42
CA THR A 214 16.61 16.99 -15.50
C THR A 214 17.68 17.84 -16.17
N LYS A 215 17.86 17.71 -17.48
CA LYS A 215 18.63 18.65 -18.29
C LYS A 215 17.99 20.04 -18.35
N TYR A 216 16.66 20.12 -18.24
CA TYR A 216 15.89 21.35 -18.43
C TYR A 216 15.13 21.81 -17.18
N VAL A 217 14.74 20.88 -16.31
CA VAL A 217 13.95 21.16 -15.10
C VAL A 217 14.61 20.51 -13.89
N ALA A 218 14.84 21.27 -12.81
CA ALA A 218 15.42 20.70 -11.60
C ALA A 218 14.52 19.59 -11.02
N LEU A 219 15.11 18.54 -10.43
CA LEU A 219 14.35 17.36 -9.97
C LEU A 219 13.23 17.72 -8.97
N ASP A 220 13.50 18.62 -8.04
CA ASP A 220 12.51 19.03 -7.03
C ASP A 220 11.38 19.84 -7.66
N GLU A 221 11.70 20.72 -8.60
CA GLU A 221 10.70 21.47 -9.38
C GLU A 221 9.84 20.53 -10.22
N TRP A 222 10.45 19.55 -10.89
CA TRP A 222 9.72 18.55 -11.68
C TRP A 222 8.73 17.78 -10.81
N LYS A 223 9.17 17.29 -9.63
CA LYS A 223 8.31 16.61 -8.66
C LYS A 223 7.15 17.47 -8.20
N GLU A 224 7.44 18.70 -7.77
CA GLU A 224 6.44 19.64 -7.28
C GLU A 224 5.39 19.91 -8.38
N LYS A 225 5.84 20.35 -9.56
CA LYS A 225 4.95 20.72 -10.66
C LYS A 225 4.13 19.54 -11.18
N TYR A 226 4.70 18.33 -11.22
CA TYR A 226 3.96 17.12 -11.59
C TYR A 226 2.83 16.84 -10.59
N ILE A 227 3.12 16.85 -9.29
CA ILE A 227 2.12 16.64 -8.23
C ILE A 227 1.01 17.69 -8.33
N VAL A 228 1.35 18.98 -8.54
CA VAL A 228 0.36 20.06 -8.76
C VAL A 228 -0.58 19.70 -9.91
N ARG A 229 -0.02 19.26 -11.05
CA ARG A 229 -0.79 18.93 -12.26
C ARG A 229 -1.72 17.76 -12.04
N VAL A 230 -1.22 16.68 -11.43
CA VAL A 230 -2.02 15.49 -11.13
C VAL A 230 -3.16 15.85 -10.16
N ASN A 231 -2.85 16.57 -9.08
CA ASN A 231 -3.86 17.04 -8.13
C ASN A 231 -4.91 17.90 -8.83
N ASN A 232 -4.51 18.87 -9.64
CA ASN A 232 -5.44 19.72 -10.39
C ASN A 232 -6.34 18.92 -11.34
N LYS A 233 -5.80 17.88 -11.98
CA LYS A 233 -6.57 16.98 -12.86
C LYS A 233 -7.61 16.19 -12.06
N ILE A 234 -7.22 15.59 -10.94
CA ILE A 234 -8.12 14.86 -10.03
C ILE A 234 -9.22 15.79 -9.52
N MET A 235 -8.85 16.97 -9.00
CA MET A 235 -9.79 17.99 -8.52
C MET A 235 -10.76 18.48 -9.62
N ASN A 236 -10.32 18.52 -10.87
CA ASN A 236 -11.17 18.90 -11.99
C ASN A 236 -12.08 17.79 -12.49
N GLN A 237 -11.68 16.53 -12.33
CA GLN A 237 -12.50 15.36 -12.71
C GLN A 237 -13.57 15.03 -11.66
N GLU A 238 -13.28 15.23 -10.38
CA GLU A 238 -14.20 14.87 -9.28
C GLU A 238 -15.24 15.95 -8.97
N TYR A 239 -14.96 17.20 -9.35
CA TYR A 239 -15.91 18.30 -9.14
C TYR A 239 -17.07 18.25 -10.15
N LYS A 240 -18.20 17.73 -9.68
CA LYS A 240 -19.50 18.04 -10.26
C LYS A 240 -20.08 19.23 -9.48
N ALA A 241 -20.45 20.30 -10.18
CA ALA A 241 -20.88 21.57 -9.58
C ALA A 241 -22.15 21.46 -8.69
N ASP A 242 -22.81 20.30 -8.69
CA ASP A 242 -23.99 19.94 -7.92
C ASP A 242 -23.70 19.32 -6.53
N GLN A 243 -22.42 19.12 -6.16
CA GLN A 243 -22.05 18.46 -4.88
C GLN A 243 -21.50 19.38 -3.78
N VAL A 244 -21.60 20.71 -3.91
CA VAL A 244 -21.24 21.63 -2.82
C VAL A 244 -22.21 21.42 -1.65
N LYS A 245 -21.75 20.77 -0.59
CA LYS A 245 -22.48 20.65 0.67
C LYS A 245 -22.07 21.84 1.56
N ASN A 246 -23.02 22.40 2.32
CA ASN A 246 -22.74 23.41 3.36
C ASN A 246 -22.03 22.77 4.56
N ILE A 247 -20.86 22.16 4.34
CA ILE A 247 -19.99 21.63 5.38
C ILE A 247 -19.03 22.76 5.77
N PRO A 248 -18.93 23.11 7.07
CA PRO A 248 -17.91 24.05 7.55
C PRO A 248 -16.52 23.43 7.43
N LEU A 249 -15.47 24.25 7.38
CA LEU A 249 -14.10 23.73 7.38
C LEU A 249 -13.71 23.17 8.74
N GLU A 250 -12.99 22.05 8.72
CA GLU A 250 -12.38 21.45 9.89
C GLU A 250 -10.91 21.13 9.60
N ILE A 251 -10.03 21.38 10.58
CA ILE A 251 -8.62 21.01 10.50
C ILE A 251 -8.51 19.49 10.30
N GLY A 252 -7.60 19.06 9.42
CA GLY A 252 -7.41 17.67 9.03
C GLY A 252 -8.26 17.25 7.82
N MET A 253 -9.18 18.10 7.33
CA MET A 253 -9.89 17.82 6.09
C MET A 253 -8.91 17.61 4.94
N SER A 254 -9.15 16.57 4.17
CA SER A 254 -8.51 16.38 2.88
C SER A 254 -8.93 17.49 1.90
N LYS A 255 -8.09 17.72 0.90
CA LYS A 255 -8.41 18.61 -0.23
C LYS A 255 -9.77 18.33 -0.87
N GLN A 256 -10.17 17.06 -0.93
CA GLN A 256 -11.46 16.66 -1.47
C GLN A 256 -12.62 17.09 -0.58
N GLU A 257 -12.52 16.90 0.73
CA GLU A 257 -13.54 17.35 1.67
C GLU A 257 -13.71 18.87 1.61
N VAL A 258 -12.61 19.62 1.49
CA VAL A 258 -12.64 21.08 1.32
C VAL A 258 -13.33 21.49 0.02
N ILE A 259 -13.06 20.82 -1.11
CA ILE A 259 -13.73 21.13 -2.39
C ILE A 259 -15.24 20.91 -2.32
N HIS A 260 -15.68 19.91 -1.56
CA HIS A 260 -17.09 19.61 -1.35
C HIS A 260 -17.73 20.41 -0.20
N SER A 261 -16.94 21.23 0.50
CA SER A 261 -17.39 22.13 1.56
C SER A 261 -17.99 23.43 0.99
N ALA A 262 -18.46 24.31 1.88
CA ALA A 262 -18.96 25.63 1.50
C ALA A 262 -17.89 26.52 0.82
N TRP A 263 -16.60 26.18 0.92
CA TRP A 263 -15.53 26.94 0.29
C TRP A 263 -15.36 26.62 -1.20
N GLY A 264 -15.66 25.38 -1.62
CA GLY A 264 -15.55 25.01 -3.03
C GLY A 264 -14.12 25.03 -3.57
N LYS A 265 -13.96 25.26 -4.87
CA LYS A 265 -12.66 25.27 -5.54
C LYS A 265 -11.90 26.59 -5.37
N PRO A 266 -10.58 26.55 -5.13
CA PRO A 266 -9.77 27.76 -5.10
C PRO A 266 -9.59 28.34 -6.51
N ARG A 267 -9.31 29.65 -6.57
CA ARG A 267 -8.93 30.33 -7.81
C ARG A 267 -7.50 30.02 -8.21
N GLN A 268 -6.62 29.85 -7.22
CA GLN A 268 -5.21 29.61 -7.42
C GLN A 268 -4.69 28.69 -6.31
N ILE A 269 -3.75 27.82 -6.64
CA ILE A 269 -3.02 27.01 -5.67
C ILE A 269 -1.55 27.37 -5.78
N LYS A 270 -0.94 27.70 -4.65
CA LYS A 270 0.50 27.94 -4.50
C LYS A 270 1.07 26.78 -3.70
N ILE A 271 2.23 26.27 -4.09
CA ILE A 271 2.88 25.15 -3.41
C ILE A 271 4.24 25.60 -2.91
N PHE A 272 4.61 25.13 -1.73
CA PHE A 272 5.85 25.41 -1.04
C PHE A 272 6.45 24.06 -0.58
N PRO A 273 7.62 23.66 -1.10
CA PRO A 273 8.33 22.50 -0.57
C PRO A 273 8.78 22.77 0.87
N THR A 274 8.65 21.79 1.75
CA THR A 274 9.12 21.86 3.14
C THR A 274 10.05 20.68 3.43
N GLU A 275 10.84 20.77 4.51
CA GLU A 275 11.76 19.68 4.90
C GLU A 275 11.05 18.34 5.19
N GLN A 276 9.73 18.37 5.43
CA GLN A 276 8.91 17.24 5.86
C GLN A 276 7.86 16.84 4.82
N GLY A 277 7.86 17.48 3.63
CA GLY A 277 6.93 17.19 2.55
C GLY A 277 6.54 18.43 1.76
N VAL A 278 5.23 18.66 1.60
CA VAL A 278 4.70 19.73 0.74
C VAL A 278 3.64 20.53 1.50
N SER A 279 3.80 21.84 1.51
CA SER A 279 2.78 22.79 1.98
C SER A 279 2.09 23.45 0.78
N GLU A 280 0.78 23.59 0.80
CA GLU A 280 0.00 24.22 -0.26
C GLU A 280 -0.88 25.33 0.30
N GLN A 281 -0.92 26.48 -0.38
CA GLN A 281 -1.85 27.55 -0.10
C GLN A 281 -2.90 27.63 -1.22
N TRP A 282 -4.16 27.39 -0.87
CA TRP A 282 -5.30 27.52 -1.78
C TRP A 282 -5.92 28.91 -1.62
N VAL A 283 -5.85 29.72 -2.67
CA VAL A 283 -6.26 31.12 -2.67
C VAL A 283 -7.62 31.26 -3.36
N TYR A 284 -8.57 31.87 -2.65
CA TYR A 284 -9.92 32.18 -3.12
C TYR A 284 -10.09 33.68 -3.40
N SER A 285 -9.43 34.53 -2.62
CA SER A 285 -9.29 35.97 -2.83
C SER A 285 -8.04 36.50 -2.10
N ASP A 286 -7.73 37.79 -2.22
CA ASP A 286 -6.54 38.40 -1.58
C ASP A 286 -6.51 38.26 -0.05
N ILE A 287 -7.68 38.06 0.58
CA ILE A 287 -7.83 37.90 2.03
C ILE A 287 -8.22 36.47 2.44
N LYS A 288 -8.69 35.65 1.48
CA LYS A 288 -9.28 34.34 1.75
C LYS A 288 -8.39 33.22 1.20
N HIS A 289 -7.76 32.47 2.09
CA HIS A 289 -6.89 31.34 1.71
C HIS A 289 -6.90 30.21 2.73
N LEU A 290 -6.58 29.01 2.26
CA LEU A 290 -6.40 27.79 3.05
C LEU A 290 -4.95 27.35 2.97
N THR A 291 -4.45 26.73 4.03
CA THR A 291 -3.13 26.11 4.09
C THR A 291 -3.30 24.62 4.30
N PHE A 292 -2.61 23.83 3.48
CA PHE A 292 -2.54 22.38 3.59
C PHE A 292 -1.10 21.97 3.81
N ASP A 293 -0.86 21.02 4.71
CA ASP A 293 0.44 20.36 4.81
C ASP A 293 0.21 18.87 4.57
N ASN A 294 1.02 18.26 3.69
CA ASN A 294 0.95 16.84 3.37
C ASN A 294 -0.45 16.34 2.96
N ASN A 295 -1.20 17.17 2.23
CA ASN A 295 -2.58 16.96 1.76
C ASN A 295 -3.71 17.12 2.80
N GLU A 296 -3.40 17.57 4.01
CA GLU A 296 -4.38 17.82 5.08
C GLU A 296 -4.51 19.31 5.38
N LEU A 297 -5.73 19.81 5.59
CA LEU A 297 -6.00 21.20 5.91
C LEU A 297 -5.43 21.54 7.30
N THR A 298 -4.44 22.41 7.36
CA THR A 298 -3.78 22.81 8.62
C THR A 298 -4.14 24.22 9.08
N GLY A 299 -4.79 25.03 8.23
CA GLY A 299 -5.28 26.33 8.63
C GLY A 299 -5.99 27.10 7.53
N TRP A 300 -6.60 28.22 7.91
CA TRP A 300 -7.21 29.17 6.96
C TRP A 300 -7.23 30.59 7.50
N GLN A 301 -7.34 31.54 6.57
CA GLN A 301 -7.56 32.95 6.83
C GLN A 301 -8.75 33.44 5.99
N GLU A 302 -9.61 34.26 6.61
CA GLU A 302 -10.74 34.97 5.98
C GLU A 302 -10.70 36.46 6.32
#